data_AF-A0A2N0RZB1-F1
#
_entry.id   AF-A0A2N0RZB1-F1
#
_cell.length_a   1.000
_cell.length_b   1.000
_cell.length_c   1.000
_cell.angle_alpha   90.00
_cell.angle_beta   90.00
_cell.angle_gamma   90.00
#
_symmetry.space_group_name_H-M   'P 1'
#
loop_
_entity.id
_entity.type
_entity.pdbx_description
1 polymer ?
#
loop_
_entity_poly.entity_id
_entity_poly.type
_entity_poly.pdbx_seq_one_letter_code
_entity_poly.pdbx_strand_id
1 'polypeptide(L)'
;MREVFCILDRRKLRTSKRPLYDDYDDYDVYIQIGEGNDLEIFKAHSDVLRGRSAYFDTALSPNWAKKEGNVFIFKKPNIRPDVFRIILLFIYNTIIDLDENAKDICELLIAADEINLNELIEYIHENITDLSYKNMISFFNALNNFTMYHQEIENIKEYVKKYIIKNAFRIFNNFDSLHSNYSLFLELENDCLLSLIQNDDFRMDEIEIWNNLIKWAIAKNPTSIIDSSTTILSRIRNERSAIYDSKDDKLGFGRDLRIFNRTCVFTNYERKIITPRTFNVEDYEVFEVERI
;
A
#
# COMPACT_ATOMS: atom_id res chain seq x y z
N MET A 1 -18.77 -28.48 29.57
CA MET A 1 -17.82 -28.48 28.42
C MET A 1 -17.16 -27.10 28.25
N ARG A 2 -16.68 -26.49 29.35
CA ARG A 2 -16.04 -25.16 29.39
C ARG A 2 -14.79 -25.12 30.30
N GLU A 3 -14.22 -26.28 30.63
CA GLU A 3 -13.19 -26.40 31.67
C GLU A 3 -11.98 -27.26 31.24
N VAL A 4 -11.41 -26.99 30.07
CA VAL A 4 -10.05 -27.48 29.74
C VAL A 4 -9.14 -26.34 29.27
N PHE A 5 -9.48 -25.09 29.58
CA PHE A 5 -8.48 -24.02 29.63
C PHE A 5 -7.63 -24.23 30.88
N CYS A 6 -6.75 -25.23 30.82
CA CYS A 6 -5.71 -25.42 31.81
C CYS A 6 -4.84 -24.16 31.83
N ILE A 7 -4.88 -23.52 32.98
CA ILE A 7 -3.94 -22.58 33.57
C ILE A 7 -2.50 -22.92 33.13
N LEU A 8 -2.07 -22.37 32.00
CA LEU A 8 -0.67 -22.09 31.74
C LEU A 8 -0.49 -20.61 32.08
N ASP A 9 0.27 -20.39 33.14
CA ASP A 9 0.57 -19.11 33.76
C ASP A 9 0.82 -18.01 32.72
N ARG A 10 -0.11 -17.05 32.62
CA ARG A 10 -0.05 -15.93 31.66
C ARG A 10 1.23 -15.09 31.81
N ARG A 11 1.97 -15.22 32.93
CA ARG A 11 3.26 -14.54 33.13
C ARG A 11 4.43 -15.24 32.44
N LYS A 12 4.35 -16.55 32.16
CA LYS A 12 5.37 -17.27 31.35
C LYS A 12 5.20 -17.03 29.84
N LEU A 13 3.96 -16.74 29.39
CA LEU A 13 3.61 -16.45 27.99
C LEU A 13 4.30 -15.19 27.43
N ARG A 14 4.78 -14.28 28.29
CA ARG A 14 5.36 -13.00 27.86
C ARG A 14 6.89 -13.03 27.69
N THR A 15 7.57 -14.10 28.11
CA THR A 15 9.04 -14.12 28.23
C THR A 15 9.75 -15.27 27.51
N SER A 16 9.04 -16.24 26.94
CA SER A 16 9.69 -17.34 26.21
C SER A 16 9.93 -16.94 24.75
N LYS A 17 11.19 -16.69 24.38
CA LYS A 17 11.64 -16.55 22.97
C LYS A 17 11.60 -17.86 22.17
N ARG A 18 11.13 -18.95 22.76
CA ARG A 18 10.99 -20.26 22.10
C ARG A 18 9.51 -20.53 21.83
N PRO A 19 9.15 -20.95 20.60
CA PRO A 19 7.76 -21.25 20.29
C PRO A 19 7.26 -22.47 21.06
N LEU A 20 6.04 -22.38 21.59
CA LEU A 20 5.36 -23.47 22.31
C LEU A 20 5.11 -24.73 21.45
N TYR A 21 5.22 -24.63 20.12
CA TYR A 21 4.96 -25.74 19.21
C TYR A 21 6.15 -26.70 19.02
N ASP A 22 7.37 -26.32 19.44
CA ASP A 22 8.61 -27.08 19.14
C ASP A 22 9.23 -27.77 20.37
N ASP A 23 8.66 -27.57 21.56
CA ASP A 23 9.23 -28.02 22.84
C ASP A 23 8.53 -29.26 23.45
N TYR A 24 7.59 -29.90 22.73
CA TYR A 24 6.85 -31.05 23.26
C TYR A 24 6.86 -32.29 22.33
N ASP A 25 7.07 -33.45 22.95
CA ASP A 25 7.13 -34.77 22.28
C ASP A 25 5.73 -35.32 21.88
N ASP A 26 4.64 -34.62 22.18
CA ASP A 26 3.25 -35.05 21.99
C ASP A 26 2.57 -34.48 20.73
N TYR A 27 3.34 -33.89 19.81
CA TYR A 27 2.84 -33.46 18.51
C TYR A 27 2.16 -34.62 17.75
N ASP A 28 1.07 -34.30 17.06
CA ASP A 28 0.30 -35.25 16.25
C ASP A 28 0.08 -34.75 14.81
N VAL A 29 0.72 -33.63 14.42
CA VAL A 29 0.70 -33.09 13.06
C VAL A 29 2.13 -32.76 12.58
N TYR A 30 2.45 -33.21 11.37
CA TYR A 30 3.54 -32.67 10.55
C TYR A 30 2.97 -31.74 9.47
N ILE A 31 3.47 -30.51 9.44
CA ILE A 31 3.07 -29.48 8.48
C ILE A 31 4.25 -29.21 7.54
N GLN A 32 4.09 -29.55 6.26
CA GLN A 32 5.10 -29.36 5.23
C GLN A 32 4.79 -28.06 4.46
N ILE A 33 5.68 -27.08 4.58
CA ILE A 33 5.51 -25.73 4.01
C ILE A 33 6.63 -25.46 3.01
N GLY A 34 6.30 -24.81 1.90
CA GLY A 34 7.24 -24.59 0.80
C GLY A 34 7.48 -25.84 -0.04
N GLU A 35 8.44 -25.74 -0.96
CA GLU A 35 8.82 -26.82 -1.87
C GLU A 35 10.32 -26.81 -2.20
N GLY A 36 10.83 -27.93 -2.70
CA GLY A 36 12.23 -28.05 -3.10
C GLY A 36 13.21 -27.78 -1.96
N ASN A 37 14.13 -26.84 -2.17
CA ASN A 37 15.16 -26.46 -1.19
C ASN A 37 14.61 -25.59 -0.05
N ASP A 38 13.45 -24.98 -0.23
CA ASP A 38 12.79 -24.13 0.77
C ASP A 38 11.70 -24.88 1.54
N LEU A 39 11.67 -26.22 1.43
CA LEU A 39 10.76 -27.05 2.20
C LEU A 39 11.16 -27.06 3.67
N GLU A 40 10.23 -26.68 4.54
CA GLU A 40 10.37 -26.81 5.99
C GLU A 40 9.23 -27.66 6.58
N ILE A 41 9.56 -28.43 7.62
CA ILE A 41 8.60 -29.27 8.34
C ILE A 41 8.42 -28.72 9.75
N PHE A 42 7.19 -28.36 10.08
CA PHE A 42 6.78 -27.92 11.41
C PHE A 42 6.05 -29.05 12.13
N LYS A 43 6.23 -29.11 13.45
CA LYS A 43 5.48 -29.97 14.35
C LYS A 43 4.42 -29.14 15.08
N ALA A 44 3.22 -29.71 15.24
CA ALA A 44 2.11 -29.03 15.89
C ALA A 44 1.08 -30.01 16.45
N HIS A 45 0.11 -29.46 17.20
CA HIS A 45 -1.00 -30.17 17.82
C HIS A 45 -2.30 -29.90 17.03
N SER A 46 -2.97 -30.96 16.60
CA SER A 46 -4.17 -30.89 15.77
C SER A 46 -5.29 -30.16 16.50
N ASP A 47 -5.53 -30.46 17.77
CA ASP A 47 -6.58 -29.82 18.57
C ASP A 47 -6.39 -28.29 18.68
N VAL A 48 -5.15 -27.81 18.77
CA VAL A 48 -4.84 -26.38 18.80
C VAL A 48 -5.13 -25.74 17.44
N LEU A 49 -4.62 -26.33 16.35
CA LEU A 49 -4.84 -25.80 15.00
C LEU A 49 -6.33 -25.74 14.64
N ARG A 50 -7.06 -26.84 14.88
CA ARG A 50 -8.48 -26.97 14.58
C ARG A 50 -9.34 -26.03 15.42
N GLY A 51 -8.95 -25.78 16.67
CA GLY A 51 -9.62 -24.82 17.54
C GLY A 51 -9.47 -23.36 17.11
N ARG A 52 -8.47 -23.03 16.28
CA ARG A 52 -8.15 -21.66 15.86
C ARG A 52 -8.52 -21.33 14.43
N SER A 53 -8.69 -22.33 13.57
CA SER A 53 -8.98 -22.12 12.15
C SER A 53 -9.94 -23.18 11.65
N ALA A 54 -11.05 -22.74 11.06
CA ALA A 54 -12.02 -23.63 10.42
C ALA A 54 -11.42 -24.39 9.22
N TYR A 55 -10.42 -23.80 8.57
CA TYR A 55 -9.66 -24.48 7.52
C TYR A 55 -8.90 -25.67 8.11
N PHE A 56 -8.17 -25.49 9.21
CA PHE A 56 -7.48 -26.60 9.87
C PHE A 56 -8.45 -27.62 10.47
N ASP A 57 -9.60 -27.19 10.99
CA ASP A 57 -10.65 -28.12 11.45
C ASP A 57 -11.11 -29.07 10.34
N THR A 58 -11.30 -28.53 9.14
CA THR A 58 -11.66 -29.31 7.97
C THR A 58 -10.49 -30.15 7.44
N ALA A 59 -9.31 -29.54 7.27
CA ALA A 59 -8.13 -30.13 6.67
C ALA A 59 -7.53 -31.26 7.52
N LEU A 60 -7.70 -31.21 8.85
CA LEU A 60 -7.26 -32.22 9.80
C LEU A 60 -8.42 -33.17 10.22
N SER A 61 -9.58 -33.09 9.56
CA SER A 61 -10.68 -34.02 9.81
C SER A 61 -10.33 -35.43 9.33
N PRO A 62 -10.88 -36.50 9.97
CA PRO A 62 -10.56 -37.90 9.61
C PRO A 62 -10.82 -38.26 8.13
N ASN A 63 -11.72 -37.54 7.46
CA ASN A 63 -12.13 -37.84 6.09
C ASN A 63 -11.25 -37.15 5.03
N TRP A 64 -10.51 -36.11 5.41
CA TRP A 64 -9.70 -35.29 4.50
C TRP A 64 -8.21 -35.45 4.74
N ALA A 65 -7.81 -35.61 5.99
CA ALA A 65 -6.43 -35.53 6.37
C ALA A 65 -5.67 -36.82 5.99
N LYS A 66 -4.51 -36.66 5.35
CA LYS A 66 -3.57 -37.77 5.20
C LYS A 66 -2.98 -38.10 6.58
N LYS A 67 -2.92 -39.38 6.94
CA LYS A 67 -2.20 -39.86 8.12
C LYS A 67 -1.09 -40.82 7.77
N GLU A 68 0.01 -40.75 8.51
CA GLU A 68 1.06 -41.75 8.55
C GLU A 68 1.15 -42.30 9.97
N GLY A 69 0.60 -43.49 10.18
CA GLY A 69 0.32 -44.00 11.52
C GLY A 69 -0.73 -43.14 12.23
N ASN A 70 -0.37 -42.62 13.41
CA ASN A 70 -1.24 -41.75 14.21
C ASN A 70 -1.01 -40.26 13.95
N VAL A 71 -0.08 -39.89 13.06
CA VAL A 71 0.32 -38.50 12.81
C VAL A 71 -0.34 -37.99 11.53
N PHE A 72 -0.94 -36.80 11.60
CA PHE A 72 -1.48 -36.09 10.44
C PHE A 72 -0.37 -35.46 9.60
N ILE A 73 -0.50 -35.52 8.27
CA ILE A 73 0.41 -34.87 7.33
C ILE A 73 -0.36 -33.78 6.58
N PHE A 74 -0.04 -32.52 6.86
CA PHE A 74 -0.57 -31.36 6.16
C PHE A 74 0.49 -30.78 5.23
N LYS A 75 0.09 -30.31 4.04
CA LYS A 75 1.01 -29.74 3.05
C LYS A 75 0.46 -28.44 2.49
N LYS A 76 1.33 -27.43 2.37
CA LYS A 76 1.00 -26.13 1.80
C LYS A 76 2.24 -25.52 1.10
N PRO A 77 2.50 -25.90 -0.16
CA PRO A 77 3.73 -25.51 -0.85
C PRO A 77 3.77 -24.03 -1.25
N ASN A 78 2.62 -23.36 -1.28
CA ASN A 78 2.46 -21.98 -1.74
C ASN A 78 2.63 -20.93 -0.64
N ILE A 79 3.01 -21.33 0.58
CA ILE A 79 3.35 -20.41 1.67
C ILE A 79 4.84 -20.51 1.97
N ARG A 80 5.49 -19.37 2.21
CA ARG A 80 6.90 -19.30 2.61
C ARG A 80 7.07 -19.80 4.07
N PRO A 81 8.09 -20.60 4.40
CA PRO A 81 8.24 -21.16 5.75
C PRO A 81 8.28 -20.15 6.89
N ASP A 82 8.98 -19.03 6.70
CA ASP A 82 9.06 -17.93 7.68
C ASP A 82 7.71 -17.24 7.91
N VAL A 83 6.92 -17.01 6.86
CA VAL A 83 5.53 -16.50 6.98
C VAL A 83 4.68 -17.49 7.76
N PHE A 84 4.77 -18.78 7.44
CA PHE A 84 4.03 -19.81 8.17
C PHE A 84 4.47 -19.92 9.64
N ARG A 85 5.75 -19.66 9.94
CA ARG A 85 6.24 -19.62 11.33
C ARG A 85 5.53 -18.53 12.13
N ILE A 86 5.32 -17.36 11.54
CA ILE A 86 4.58 -16.26 12.18
C ILE A 86 3.12 -16.67 12.43
N ILE A 87 2.47 -17.30 11.45
CA ILE A 87 1.11 -17.86 11.60
C ILE A 87 1.05 -18.86 12.75
N LEU A 88 2.00 -19.79 12.80
CA LEU A 88 2.03 -20.82 13.84
C LEU A 88 2.28 -20.20 15.21
N LEU A 89 3.16 -19.19 15.32
CA LEU A 89 3.35 -18.42 16.54
C LEU A 89 2.05 -17.73 16.98
N PHE A 90 1.32 -17.10 16.07
CA PHE A 90 0.04 -16.45 16.37
C PHE A 90 -1.00 -17.43 16.90
N ILE A 91 -1.14 -18.60 16.27
CA ILE A 91 -2.08 -19.66 16.70
C ILE A 91 -1.85 -20.06 18.16
N TYR A 92 -0.59 -20.14 18.61
CA TYR A 92 -0.25 -20.51 19.98
C TYR A 92 -0.29 -19.32 20.96
N ASN A 93 0.13 -18.13 20.53
CA ASN A 93 0.41 -17.01 21.43
C ASN A 93 -0.60 -15.86 21.36
N THR A 94 -1.51 -15.82 20.38
CA THR A 94 -2.47 -14.73 20.07
C THR A 94 -1.87 -13.37 19.72
N ILE A 95 -0.58 -13.15 19.97
CA ILE A 95 0.11 -11.88 19.77
C ILE A 95 1.42 -12.19 19.05
N ILE A 96 1.72 -11.39 18.03
CA ILE A 96 2.96 -11.45 17.26
C ILE A 96 3.53 -10.04 17.09
N ASP A 97 4.85 -9.93 17.05
CA ASP A 97 5.49 -8.72 16.57
C ASP A 97 5.35 -8.73 15.04
N LEU A 98 4.55 -7.80 14.49
CA LEU A 98 4.42 -7.66 13.05
C LEU A 98 5.74 -7.12 12.49
N ASP A 99 6.23 -7.75 11.43
CA ASP A 99 7.31 -7.18 10.66
C ASP A 99 6.83 -5.84 10.08
N GLU A 100 7.72 -4.86 10.07
CA GLU A 100 7.48 -3.57 9.43
C GLU A 100 7.63 -3.63 7.90
N ASN A 101 8.16 -4.74 7.37
CA ASN A 101 8.29 -4.97 5.94
C ASN A 101 6.92 -5.19 5.27
N ALA A 102 6.55 -4.25 4.40
CA ALA A 102 5.32 -4.27 3.62
C ALA A 102 5.03 -5.59 2.89
N LYS A 103 6.04 -6.18 2.25
CA LYS A 103 5.86 -7.42 1.46
C LYS A 103 5.53 -8.59 2.38
N ASP A 104 6.20 -8.66 3.52
CA ASP A 104 6.00 -9.75 4.48
C ASP A 104 4.63 -9.66 5.16
N ILE A 105 4.14 -8.44 5.47
CA ILE A 105 2.76 -8.23 5.94
C ILE A 105 1.74 -8.68 4.88
N CYS A 106 1.93 -8.32 3.61
CA CYS A 106 1.03 -8.75 2.54
C CYS A 106 1.01 -10.27 2.36
N GLU A 107 2.18 -10.93 2.35
CA GLU A 107 2.25 -12.40 2.26
C GLU A 107 1.60 -13.06 3.49
N LEU A 108 1.77 -12.48 4.68
CA LEU A 108 1.11 -12.94 5.90
C LEU A 108 -0.42 -12.82 5.80
N LEU A 109 -0.94 -11.71 5.28
CA LEU A 109 -2.38 -11.51 5.06
C LEU A 109 -2.96 -12.53 4.08
N ILE A 110 -2.30 -12.74 2.95
CA ILE A 110 -2.73 -13.73 1.94
C ILE A 110 -2.75 -15.13 2.56
N ALA A 111 -1.66 -15.50 3.25
CA ALA A 111 -1.55 -16.79 3.90
C ALA A 111 -2.61 -16.98 4.99
N ALA A 112 -2.91 -15.93 5.77
CA ALA A 112 -3.95 -15.94 6.81
C ALA A 112 -5.37 -16.11 6.23
N ASP A 113 -5.67 -15.41 5.13
CA ASP A 113 -6.94 -15.53 4.42
C ASP A 113 -7.10 -16.94 3.82
N GLU A 114 -6.07 -17.46 3.16
CA GLU A 114 -6.07 -18.81 2.56
C GLU A 114 -6.33 -19.93 3.58
N ILE A 115 -5.90 -19.77 4.83
CA ILE A 115 -6.14 -20.72 5.91
C ILE A 115 -7.29 -20.27 6.83
N ASN A 116 -8.08 -19.28 6.42
CA ASN A 116 -9.25 -18.77 7.14
C ASN A 116 -8.96 -18.47 8.63
N LEU A 117 -7.86 -17.76 8.90
CA LEU A 117 -7.43 -17.34 10.23
C LEU A 117 -7.82 -15.89 10.49
N ASN A 118 -9.13 -15.64 10.59
CA ASN A 118 -9.71 -14.29 10.68
C ASN A 118 -9.19 -13.49 11.88
N GLU A 119 -8.90 -14.14 13.02
CA GLU A 119 -8.31 -13.49 14.20
C GLU A 119 -6.96 -12.81 13.87
N LEU A 120 -6.15 -13.39 12.97
CA LEU A 120 -4.89 -12.79 12.55
C LEU A 120 -5.12 -11.62 11.58
N ILE A 121 -6.11 -11.72 10.71
CA ILE A 121 -6.48 -10.63 9.78
C ILE A 121 -6.97 -9.42 10.60
N GLU A 122 -7.84 -9.64 11.58
CA GLU A 122 -8.31 -8.62 12.53
C GLU A 122 -7.14 -8.00 13.29
N TYR A 123 -6.22 -8.84 13.81
CA TYR A 123 -5.02 -8.36 14.48
C TYR A 123 -4.17 -7.46 13.57
N ILE A 124 -3.92 -7.85 12.32
CA ILE A 124 -3.17 -7.03 11.37
C ILE A 124 -3.93 -5.71 11.10
N HIS A 125 -5.24 -5.77 10.89
CA HIS A 125 -6.08 -4.60 10.68
C HIS A 125 -5.98 -3.58 11.83
N GLU A 126 -6.01 -4.03 13.08
CA GLU A 126 -5.90 -3.17 14.27
C GLU A 126 -4.51 -2.53 14.43
N ASN A 127 -3.45 -3.15 13.91
CA ASN A 127 -2.07 -2.71 14.10
C ASN A 127 -1.46 -1.98 12.88
N ILE A 128 -2.11 -2.02 11.70
CA ILE A 128 -1.59 -1.36 10.48
C ILE A 128 -1.34 0.13 10.69
N THR A 129 -2.17 0.83 11.47
CA THR A 129 -2.01 2.28 11.70
C THR A 129 -0.80 2.66 12.55
N ASP A 130 -0.22 1.68 13.25
CA ASP A 130 0.99 1.86 14.07
C ASP A 130 2.27 1.76 13.23
N LEU A 131 2.17 1.34 11.97
CA LEU A 131 3.29 1.35 11.03
C LEU A 131 3.83 2.77 10.85
N SER A 132 5.15 2.87 10.70
CA SER A 132 5.79 4.12 10.27
C SER A 132 5.18 4.62 8.94
N TYR A 133 5.15 5.93 8.70
CA TYR A 133 4.60 6.46 7.44
C TYR A 133 5.30 5.89 6.20
N LYS A 134 6.61 5.63 6.27
CA LYS A 134 7.36 5.00 5.18
C LYS A 134 6.85 3.59 4.88
N ASN A 135 6.68 2.79 5.92
CA ASN A 135 6.19 1.41 5.78
C ASN A 135 4.73 1.40 5.36
N MET A 136 3.91 2.35 5.82
CA MET A 136 2.54 2.54 5.36
C MET A 136 2.46 2.80 3.85
N ILE A 137 3.31 3.68 3.31
CA ILE A 137 3.36 3.93 1.85
C ILE A 137 3.85 2.69 1.10
N SER A 138 4.88 2.02 1.62
CA SER A 138 5.39 0.77 1.03
C SER A 138 4.32 -0.32 1.03
N PHE A 139 3.53 -0.42 2.10
CA PHE A 139 2.44 -1.38 2.25
C PHE A 139 1.28 -1.06 1.31
N PHE A 140 0.92 0.22 1.16
CA PHE A 140 -0.08 0.64 0.19
C PHE A 140 0.31 0.29 -1.25
N ASN A 141 1.56 0.54 -1.64
CA ASN A 141 2.10 0.11 -2.93
C ASN A 141 2.03 -1.42 -3.09
N ALA A 142 2.46 -2.17 -2.07
CA ALA A 142 2.44 -3.63 -2.09
C ALA A 142 1.02 -4.17 -2.29
N LEU A 143 0.04 -3.70 -1.50
CA LEU A 143 -1.37 -4.07 -1.64
C LEU A 143 -1.92 -3.82 -3.04
N ASN A 144 -1.47 -2.76 -3.72
CA ASN A 144 -1.93 -2.48 -5.08
C ASN A 144 -1.35 -3.43 -6.13
N ASN A 145 -0.18 -4.03 -5.87
CA ASN A 145 0.43 -5.02 -6.75
C ASN A 145 -0.17 -6.43 -6.59
N PHE A 146 -0.84 -6.69 -5.46
CA PHE A 146 -1.58 -7.95 -5.26
C PHE A 146 -2.96 -7.84 -5.92
N THR A 147 -3.09 -8.46 -7.09
CA THR A 147 -4.32 -8.47 -7.92
C THR A 147 -5.24 -9.66 -7.62
N MET A 148 -4.98 -10.43 -6.56
CA MET A 148 -5.79 -11.60 -6.24
C MET A 148 -7.13 -11.18 -5.62
N TYR A 149 -8.21 -11.87 -6.05
CA TYR A 149 -9.61 -11.67 -5.64
C TYR A 149 -9.88 -12.03 -4.17
N HIS A 150 -9.16 -11.45 -3.22
CA HIS A 150 -9.43 -11.57 -1.79
C HIS A 150 -10.14 -10.31 -1.33
N GLN A 151 -11.42 -10.44 -0.99
CA GLN A 151 -12.24 -9.31 -0.52
C GLN A 151 -11.60 -8.59 0.68
N GLU A 152 -10.94 -9.33 1.57
CA GLU A 152 -10.28 -8.74 2.75
C GLU A 152 -9.05 -7.89 2.39
N ILE A 153 -8.31 -8.25 1.34
CA ILE A 153 -7.18 -7.42 0.86
C ILE A 153 -7.70 -6.09 0.33
N GLU A 154 -8.80 -6.09 -0.42
CA GLU A 154 -9.43 -4.86 -0.90
C GLU A 154 -9.99 -4.01 0.26
N ASN A 155 -10.58 -4.65 1.27
CA ASN A 155 -11.03 -3.95 2.49
C ASN A 155 -9.86 -3.24 3.20
N ILE A 156 -8.74 -3.94 3.37
CA ILE A 156 -7.53 -3.38 3.99
C ILE A 156 -6.92 -2.27 3.12
N LYS A 157 -6.86 -2.47 1.80
CA LYS A 157 -6.37 -1.46 0.86
C LYS A 157 -7.17 -0.16 0.93
N GLU A 158 -8.49 -0.26 0.97
CA GLU A 158 -9.37 0.90 1.10
C GLU A 158 -9.23 1.58 2.48
N TYR A 159 -9.05 0.79 3.54
CA TYR A 159 -8.78 1.33 4.88
C TYR A 159 -7.45 2.11 4.92
N VAL A 160 -6.37 1.52 4.41
CA VAL A 160 -5.04 2.16 4.29
C VAL A 160 -5.13 3.43 3.46
N LYS A 161 -5.82 3.38 2.31
CA LYS A 161 -6.04 4.54 1.44
C LYS A 161 -6.70 5.69 2.20
N LYS A 162 -7.80 5.43 2.92
CA LYS A 162 -8.50 6.43 3.73
C LYS A 162 -7.60 7.02 4.82
N TYR A 163 -6.79 6.18 5.46
CA TYR A 163 -5.83 6.64 6.47
C TYR A 163 -4.79 7.60 5.86
N ILE A 164 -4.23 7.25 4.69
CA ILE A 164 -3.26 8.10 3.97
C ILE A 164 -3.91 9.43 3.56
N ILE A 165 -5.09 9.39 2.95
CA ILE A 165 -5.86 10.58 2.54
C ILE A 165 -6.07 11.54 3.71
N LYS A 166 -6.52 11.01 4.86
CA LYS A 166 -6.79 11.80 6.07
C LYS A 166 -5.54 12.41 6.69
N ASN A 167 -4.38 11.78 6.51
CA ASN A 167 -3.10 12.19 7.09
C ASN A 167 -2.11 12.73 6.05
N ALA A 168 -2.54 13.01 4.82
CA ALA A 168 -1.69 13.32 3.68
C ALA A 168 -0.70 14.44 3.95
N PHE A 169 -1.16 15.57 4.51
CA PHE A 169 -0.30 16.67 4.93
C PHE A 169 0.85 16.21 5.84
N ARG A 170 0.58 15.39 6.86
CA ARG A 170 1.63 14.91 7.79
C ARG A 170 2.57 13.91 7.15
N ILE A 171 2.04 13.01 6.33
CA ILE A 171 2.81 11.94 5.67
C ILE A 171 3.78 12.54 4.65
N PHE A 172 3.32 13.49 3.85
CA PHE A 172 4.05 13.94 2.66
C PHE A 172 4.76 15.28 2.83
N ASN A 173 4.32 16.14 3.74
CA ASN A 173 5.01 17.40 4.06
C ASN A 173 5.91 17.27 5.30
N ASN A 174 6.29 16.04 5.68
CA ASN A 174 6.97 15.77 6.93
C ASN A 174 8.25 16.63 7.08
N PHE A 175 8.29 17.41 8.16
CA PHE A 175 9.22 18.52 8.41
C PHE A 175 10.59 18.08 8.95
N ASP A 176 10.98 16.81 8.79
CA ASP A 176 12.26 16.32 9.34
C ASP A 176 13.43 16.82 8.48
N SER A 177 13.91 17.98 8.91
CA SER A 177 14.73 18.95 8.22
C SER A 177 16.21 18.61 8.25
N LEU A 178 16.63 17.59 7.51
CA LEU A 178 18.01 17.52 7.01
C LEU A 178 18.12 17.52 5.49
N HIS A 179 17.07 17.11 4.78
CA HIS A 179 17.02 17.11 3.32
C HIS A 179 15.68 17.67 2.83
N SER A 180 15.65 18.98 2.60
CA SER A 180 14.50 19.77 2.09
C SER A 180 13.81 19.26 0.80
N ASN A 181 14.30 18.18 0.19
CA ASN A 181 13.79 17.63 -1.06
C ASN A 181 13.18 16.22 -0.95
N TYR A 182 13.32 15.51 0.17
CA TYR A 182 12.76 14.17 0.30
C TYR A 182 11.34 14.21 0.85
N SER A 183 10.40 13.65 0.08
CA SER A 183 9.01 13.44 0.49
C SER A 183 8.66 11.98 0.22
N LEU A 184 7.92 11.34 1.12
CA LEU A 184 7.37 10.00 0.91
C LEU A 184 6.44 9.93 -0.32
N PHE A 185 6.02 11.09 -0.84
CA PHE A 185 5.26 11.19 -2.08
C PHE A 185 6.04 10.59 -3.26
N LEU A 186 7.38 10.67 -3.22
CA LEU A 186 8.27 10.09 -4.24
C LEU A 186 8.25 8.56 -4.26
N GLU A 187 7.83 7.93 -3.16
CA GLU A 187 7.80 6.48 -3.03
C GLU A 187 6.52 5.86 -3.61
N LEU A 188 5.47 6.65 -3.85
CA LEU A 188 4.23 6.15 -4.43
C LEU A 188 4.44 5.56 -5.82
N GLU A 189 3.81 4.41 -6.08
CA GLU A 189 3.67 3.84 -7.42
C GLU A 189 2.53 4.52 -8.20
N ASN A 190 2.54 4.39 -9.54
CA ASN A 190 1.66 5.15 -10.44
C ASN A 190 0.17 5.03 -10.05
N ASP A 191 -0.31 3.80 -9.86
CA ASP A 191 -1.71 3.53 -9.56
C ASP A 191 -2.11 4.00 -8.16
N CYS A 192 -1.22 3.81 -7.19
CA CYS A 192 -1.40 4.31 -5.82
C CYS A 192 -1.51 5.83 -5.82
N LEU A 193 -0.56 6.51 -6.47
CA LEU A 193 -0.55 7.96 -6.63
C LEU A 193 -1.84 8.44 -7.28
N LEU A 194 -2.21 7.88 -8.42
CA LEU A 194 -3.43 8.24 -9.15
C LEU A 194 -4.66 8.09 -8.27
N SER A 195 -4.77 6.98 -7.55
CA SER A 195 -5.90 6.69 -6.67
C SER A 195 -6.05 7.67 -5.50
N LEU A 196 -4.93 8.27 -5.05
CA LEU A 196 -4.92 9.26 -3.97
C LEU A 196 -5.30 10.65 -4.49
N ILE A 197 -4.68 11.10 -5.59
CA ILE A 197 -4.90 12.47 -6.11
C ILE A 197 -6.26 12.67 -6.77
N GLN A 198 -6.90 11.59 -7.25
CA GLN A 198 -8.26 11.64 -7.78
C GLN A 198 -9.33 11.76 -6.69
N ASN A 199 -8.94 11.64 -5.42
CA ASN A 199 -9.88 11.69 -4.31
C ASN A 199 -10.03 13.13 -3.79
N ASP A 200 -11.25 13.67 -3.86
CA ASP A 200 -11.56 15.04 -3.43
C ASP A 200 -11.31 15.29 -1.93
N ASP A 201 -11.25 14.24 -1.10
CA ASP A 201 -10.96 14.35 0.33
C ASP A 201 -9.44 14.34 0.64
N PHE A 202 -8.57 14.31 -0.37
CA PHE A 202 -7.12 14.29 -0.19
C PHE A 202 -6.64 15.53 0.56
N ARG A 203 -6.28 15.37 1.83
CA ARG A 203 -6.01 16.49 2.77
C ARG A 203 -4.62 17.10 2.57
N MET A 204 -4.44 17.77 1.43
CA MET A 204 -3.25 18.53 1.06
C MET A 204 -3.66 19.67 0.13
N ASP A 205 -2.99 20.83 0.22
CA ASP A 205 -3.30 21.95 -0.67
C ASP A 205 -2.93 21.61 -2.12
N GLU A 206 -3.77 21.99 -3.09
CA GLU A 206 -3.56 21.69 -4.52
C GLU A 206 -2.15 22.09 -5.01
N ILE A 207 -1.64 23.23 -4.53
CA ILE A 207 -0.30 23.71 -4.89
C ILE A 207 0.80 22.79 -4.36
N GLU A 208 0.62 22.18 -3.19
CA GLU A 208 1.56 21.22 -2.61
C GLU A 208 1.50 19.89 -3.36
N ILE A 209 0.30 19.42 -3.69
CA ILE A 209 0.09 18.24 -4.54
C ILE A 209 0.83 18.42 -5.86
N TRP A 210 0.63 19.57 -6.53
CA TRP A 210 1.27 19.89 -7.80
C TRP A 210 2.80 19.90 -7.70
N ASN A 211 3.35 20.54 -6.67
CA ASN A 211 4.79 20.59 -6.45
C ASN A 211 5.38 19.18 -6.21
N ASN A 212 4.70 18.34 -5.44
CA ASN A 212 5.13 16.96 -5.19
C ASN A 212 5.01 16.07 -6.44
N LEU A 213 3.96 16.25 -7.24
CA LEU A 213 3.78 15.54 -8.51
C LEU A 213 4.90 15.84 -9.50
N ILE A 214 5.34 17.11 -9.60
CA ILE A 214 6.50 17.49 -10.44
C ILE A 214 7.77 16.75 -9.97
N LYS A 215 8.04 16.76 -8.66
CA LYS A 215 9.22 16.07 -8.10
C LYS A 215 9.16 14.57 -8.37
N TRP A 216 7.99 13.96 -8.20
CA TRP A 216 7.76 12.55 -8.48
C TRP A 216 7.97 12.22 -9.96
N ALA A 217 7.44 13.02 -10.87
CA ALA A 217 7.58 12.82 -12.32
C ALA A 217 9.04 12.90 -12.77
N ILE A 218 9.80 13.85 -12.24
CA ILE A 218 11.25 14.00 -12.47
C ILE A 218 12.00 12.77 -11.94
N ALA A 219 11.66 12.30 -10.73
CA ALA A 219 12.33 11.15 -10.10
C ALA A 219 12.07 9.83 -10.84
N LYS A 220 10.86 9.62 -11.37
CA LYS A 220 10.50 8.40 -12.12
C LYS A 220 11.03 8.41 -13.55
N ASN A 221 11.30 9.58 -14.13
CA ASN A 221 11.81 9.71 -15.50
C ASN A 221 13.10 10.56 -15.57
N PRO A 222 14.22 10.08 -15.00
CA PRO A 222 15.47 10.84 -14.98
C PRO A 222 16.05 11.13 -16.38
N THR A 223 15.67 10.33 -17.38
CA THR A 223 16.06 10.46 -18.79
C THR A 223 15.02 11.17 -19.66
N SER A 224 13.77 11.34 -19.18
CA SER A 224 12.87 12.36 -19.71
C SER A 224 13.34 13.68 -19.12
N ILE A 225 14.33 14.24 -19.81
CA ILE A 225 14.67 15.63 -19.68
C ILE A 225 13.41 16.41 -20.12
N ILE A 226 12.43 16.57 -19.22
CA ILE A 226 11.87 17.90 -18.98
C ILE A 226 13.11 18.71 -18.65
N ASP A 227 13.80 19.21 -19.67
CA ASP A 227 15.06 19.87 -19.44
C ASP A 227 14.72 21.04 -18.54
N SER A 228 15.19 21.05 -17.30
CA SER A 228 15.01 22.25 -16.49
C SER A 228 15.70 23.46 -17.15
N SER A 229 16.55 23.23 -18.17
CA SER A 229 17.08 24.27 -19.06
C SER A 229 16.22 24.62 -20.28
N THR A 230 15.22 23.81 -20.67
CA THR A 230 14.29 24.08 -21.81
C THR A 230 12.81 24.22 -21.41
N THR A 231 12.38 23.58 -20.32
CA THR A 231 11.05 23.70 -19.74
C THR A 231 11.04 24.85 -18.75
N ILE A 232 10.45 25.95 -19.20
CA ILE A 232 10.36 27.18 -18.44
C ILE A 232 9.04 27.16 -17.66
N LEU A 233 9.10 26.78 -16.38
CA LEU A 233 8.01 27.07 -15.45
C LEU A 233 7.91 28.58 -15.26
N SER A 234 6.76 29.14 -15.63
CA SER A 234 6.50 30.57 -15.57
C SER A 234 5.29 30.83 -14.69
N ARG A 235 5.51 31.46 -13.52
CA ARG A 235 4.41 31.81 -12.61
C ARG A 235 3.74 33.10 -13.06
N ILE A 236 2.47 33.27 -12.72
CA ILE A 236 1.74 34.50 -12.97
C ILE A 236 2.20 35.59 -11.99
N ARG A 237 2.51 36.79 -12.51
CA ARG A 237 2.85 37.98 -11.70
C ARG A 237 1.62 38.69 -11.16
N ASN A 238 0.50 38.56 -11.85
CA ASN A 238 -0.79 39.16 -11.51
C ASN A 238 -1.89 38.11 -11.68
N GLU A 239 -2.42 37.62 -10.57
CA GLU A 239 -3.45 36.57 -10.51
C GLU A 239 -4.68 36.88 -11.37
N ARG A 240 -5.07 38.16 -11.51
CA ARG A 240 -6.19 38.60 -12.38
C ARG A 240 -5.94 38.34 -13.87
N SER A 241 -4.73 37.92 -14.23
CA SER A 241 -4.31 37.61 -15.59
C SER A 241 -3.87 36.15 -15.74
N ALA A 242 -4.20 35.26 -14.80
CA ALA A 242 -3.84 33.83 -14.87
C ALA A 242 -4.60 33.11 -16.00
N ILE A 243 -5.90 33.35 -16.11
CA ILE A 243 -6.73 32.85 -17.21
C ILE A 243 -7.50 34.05 -17.74
N TYR A 244 -7.43 34.26 -19.06
CA TYR A 244 -8.20 35.30 -19.72
C TYR A 244 -9.28 34.62 -20.54
N ASP A 245 -10.52 34.88 -20.17
CA ASP A 245 -11.69 34.46 -20.93
C ASP A 245 -12.50 35.71 -21.25
N SER A 246 -12.75 35.92 -22.54
CA SER A 246 -13.53 37.07 -23.00
C SER A 246 -14.26 36.69 -24.28
N LYS A 247 -15.41 37.33 -24.49
CA LYS A 247 -16.31 37.12 -25.64
C LYS A 247 -15.67 37.33 -27.02
N ASP A 248 -14.45 37.88 -27.11
CA ASP A 248 -13.73 38.15 -28.36
C ASP A 248 -12.59 37.15 -28.66
N ASP A 249 -12.79 35.84 -28.43
CA ASP A 249 -11.83 34.77 -28.77
C ASP A 249 -10.45 34.83 -28.07
N LYS A 250 -10.41 35.36 -26.84
CA LYS A 250 -9.14 35.51 -26.10
C LYS A 250 -8.91 34.41 -25.07
N LEU A 251 -9.44 33.21 -25.29
CA LEU A 251 -9.16 32.08 -24.41
C LEU A 251 -7.66 31.82 -24.36
N GLY A 252 -7.10 31.81 -23.16
CA GLY A 252 -5.69 31.61 -22.97
C GLY A 252 -5.16 31.95 -21.59
N PHE A 253 -3.84 31.85 -21.45
CA PHE A 253 -3.11 32.15 -20.23
C PHE A 253 -2.83 33.65 -20.17
N GLY A 254 -3.77 34.38 -19.57
CA GLY A 254 -3.74 35.83 -19.56
C GLY A 254 -3.83 36.45 -20.95
N ARG A 255 -3.27 37.66 -21.09
CA ARG A 255 -3.02 38.25 -22.41
C ARG A 255 -1.77 37.68 -23.08
N ASP A 256 -1.00 36.88 -22.36
CA ASP A 256 0.35 36.43 -22.70
C ASP A 256 0.37 35.22 -23.63
N LEU A 257 -0.56 34.27 -23.50
CA LEU A 257 -0.78 33.25 -24.54
C LEU A 257 -2.24 33.31 -24.97
N ARG A 258 -2.50 33.68 -26.22
CA ARG A 258 -3.85 33.65 -26.81
C ARG A 258 -3.93 32.48 -27.78
N ILE A 259 -4.73 31.48 -27.42
CA ILE A 259 -4.77 30.19 -28.11
C ILE A 259 -5.31 30.37 -29.53
N PHE A 260 -6.49 30.98 -29.67
CA PHE A 260 -7.13 31.17 -30.98
C PHE A 260 -6.45 32.24 -31.83
N ASN A 261 -5.92 33.29 -31.20
CA ASN A 261 -5.17 34.32 -31.91
C ASN A 261 -3.74 33.89 -32.25
N ARG A 262 -3.31 32.68 -31.87
CA ARG A 262 -1.98 32.14 -32.20
C ARG A 262 -0.84 33.08 -31.84
N THR A 263 -0.98 33.80 -30.75
CA THR A 263 -0.04 34.87 -30.36
C THR A 263 0.44 34.66 -28.93
N CYS A 264 1.73 34.92 -28.72
CA CYS A 264 2.33 34.99 -27.41
C CYS A 264 3.02 36.35 -27.20
N VAL A 265 2.73 36.97 -26.06
CA VAL A 265 3.38 38.16 -25.53
C VAL A 265 3.83 37.88 -24.10
N PHE A 266 4.74 38.70 -23.59
CA PHE A 266 5.36 38.48 -22.28
C PHE A 266 5.14 39.71 -21.40
N THR A 267 4.05 39.71 -20.63
CA THR A 267 3.65 40.85 -19.81
C THR A 267 3.24 40.46 -18.39
N ASN A 268 2.49 39.37 -18.24
CA ASN A 268 1.87 38.98 -16.97
C ASN A 268 2.53 37.76 -16.33
N TYR A 269 3.34 37.01 -17.08
CA TYR A 269 4.04 35.84 -16.60
C TYR A 269 5.50 36.17 -16.25
N GLU A 270 6.13 35.39 -15.36
CA GLU A 270 7.51 35.61 -14.92
C GLU A 270 8.55 35.33 -15.99
N ARG A 271 8.24 34.39 -16.88
CA ARG A 271 9.00 33.97 -18.07
C ARG A 271 8.07 33.78 -19.28
N LYS A 272 8.62 33.75 -20.50
CA LYS A 272 7.82 33.50 -21.73
C LYS A 272 7.16 32.12 -21.67
N ILE A 273 5.89 32.04 -22.04
CA ILE A 273 5.12 30.78 -22.08
C ILE A 273 5.54 29.93 -23.28
N ILE A 274 5.73 30.56 -24.45
CA ILE A 274 6.33 29.94 -25.63
C ILE A 274 7.39 30.87 -26.23
N THR A 275 8.39 30.29 -26.89
CA THR A 275 9.50 31.06 -27.49
C THR A 275 9.08 31.85 -28.74
N PRO A 276 8.31 31.28 -29.68
CA PRO A 276 7.81 32.02 -30.83
C PRO A 276 6.73 33.04 -30.43
N ARG A 277 6.73 34.21 -31.09
CA ARG A 277 5.65 35.20 -30.93
C ARG A 277 4.32 34.69 -31.49
N THR A 278 4.38 33.75 -32.44
CA THR A 278 3.22 33.13 -33.09
C THR A 278 3.44 31.62 -33.22
N PHE A 279 2.38 30.84 -33.11
CA PHE A 279 2.44 29.37 -33.13
C PHE A 279 1.26 28.78 -33.91
N ASN A 280 1.41 27.55 -34.39
CA ASN A 280 0.29 26.79 -34.96
C ASN A 280 -0.19 25.75 -33.95
N VAL A 281 -1.49 25.52 -33.92
CA VAL A 281 -2.11 24.41 -33.19
C VAL A 281 -2.32 23.30 -34.21
N GLU A 282 -1.68 22.15 -33.99
CA GLU A 282 -1.69 21.02 -34.94
C GLU A 282 -2.89 20.09 -34.71
N ASP A 283 -3.40 20.03 -33.47
CA ASP A 283 -4.54 19.19 -33.09
C ASP A 283 -5.28 19.79 -31.88
N TYR A 284 -6.61 19.65 -31.82
CA TYR A 284 -7.41 20.02 -30.63
C TYR A 284 -8.71 19.23 -30.52
N GLU A 285 -9.05 18.80 -29.31
CA GLU A 285 -10.32 18.18 -28.95
C GLU A 285 -11.10 19.10 -27.99
N VAL A 286 -12.42 19.19 -28.19
CA VAL A 286 -13.32 20.01 -27.35
C VAL A 286 -14.35 19.07 -26.72
N PHE A 287 -14.43 19.08 -25.40
CA PHE A 287 -15.40 18.29 -24.64
C PHE A 287 -16.46 19.20 -24.03
N GLU A 288 -17.72 18.79 -24.15
CA GLU A 288 -18.82 19.39 -23.39
C GLU A 288 -18.79 18.85 -21.97
N VAL A 289 -18.75 19.75 -20.98
CA VAL A 289 -18.86 19.38 -19.57
C VAL A 289 -20.29 19.66 -19.13
N GLU A 290 -21.12 18.61 -19.10
CA GLU A 290 -22.43 18.67 -18.48
C GLU A 290 -22.25 18.72 -16.96
N ARG A 291 -22.68 19.81 -16.31
CA ARG A 291 -22.80 19.86 -14.85
C ARG A 291 -23.99 19.02 -14.43
N ILE A 292 -23.74 17.94 -13.69
CA ILE A 292 -24.76 17.14 -12.98
C ILE A 292 -25.21 17.90 -11.72
#